data_AF-A0A9P2LK99-F1
#
_entry.id   AF-A0A9P2LK99-F1
#
_cell.length_a   1.000
_cell.length_b   1.000
_cell.length_c   1.000
_cell.angle_alpha   90.00
_cell.angle_beta   90.00
_cell.angle_gamma   90.00
#
_symmetry.space_group_name_H-M   'P 1'
#
loop_
_entity.id
_entity.type
_entity.pdbx_description
1 polymer ?
#
loop_
_entity_poly.entity_id
_entity_poly.type
_entity_poly.pdbx_seq_one_letter_code
_entity_poly.pdbx_strand_id
1 'polypeptide(L)'
;MENNIETLFNRKNKKEGTNEKTFIVNMNESLFNKMDETLRTIKEVKGEFCSRSTFVEQAVDCYLNNIENELQILQCTKTITSYSDQVIVFTCSEKANTYNTMFQNRFWSCVSLGKEVVNAIQSGHIKYFALYRGKPRQYIDSYAEIININKLPNGKYEFKLGEIQPLPNPVSLNGIEPSSIMKGRKISLEKLLTSTEIDTL
;
A
#
# COMPACT_ATOMS: atom_id res chain seq x y z
N MET A 1 17.96 -17.60 -13.15
CA MET A 1 16.61 -17.60 -13.76
C MET A 1 15.89 -18.88 -13.32
N GLU A 2 15.82 -19.13 -12.00
CA GLU A 2 15.63 -20.51 -11.46
C GLU A 2 14.50 -20.67 -10.42
N ASN A 3 13.72 -19.63 -10.07
CA ASN A 3 12.76 -19.73 -8.94
C ASN A 3 11.27 -19.86 -9.28
N ASN A 4 10.85 -20.00 -10.55
CA ASN A 4 9.41 -19.99 -10.90
C ASN A 4 8.71 -21.36 -10.92
N ILE A 5 9.44 -22.48 -10.75
CA ILE A 5 8.86 -23.85 -10.84
C ILE A 5 8.50 -24.44 -9.48
N GLU A 6 9.05 -23.90 -8.38
CA GLU A 6 8.79 -24.40 -7.02
C GLU A 6 7.45 -23.93 -6.44
N THR A 7 6.95 -22.75 -6.84
CA THR A 7 5.68 -22.20 -6.35
C THR A 7 4.45 -22.97 -6.83
N LEU A 8 4.58 -23.79 -7.88
CA LEU A 8 3.46 -24.53 -8.47
C LEU A 8 2.97 -25.73 -7.63
N PHE A 9 3.73 -26.26 -6.67
CA PHE A 9 3.40 -27.59 -6.09
C PHE A 9 3.26 -27.66 -4.56
N ASN A 10 3.38 -26.55 -3.84
CA ASN A 10 3.34 -26.53 -2.37
C ASN A 10 1.93 -26.61 -1.73
N ARG A 11 0.89 -27.01 -2.47
CA ARG A 11 -0.46 -27.22 -1.91
C ARG A 11 -0.97 -28.62 -2.21
N LYS A 12 -0.43 -29.63 -1.50
CA LYS A 12 -1.11 -30.91 -1.33
C LYS A 12 -1.98 -30.89 -0.06
N ASN A 13 -3.28 -31.13 -0.29
CA ASN A 13 -4.21 -31.82 0.60
C ASN A 13 -4.70 -31.12 1.88
N LYS A 14 -5.67 -30.21 1.73
CA LYS A 14 -7.03 -30.27 2.33
C LYS A 14 -7.74 -28.94 2.05
N LYS A 15 -8.75 -28.93 1.19
CA LYS A 15 -9.77 -27.86 1.17
C LYS A 15 -11.12 -28.51 1.49
N GLU A 16 -11.39 -28.68 2.78
CA GLU A 16 -12.76 -28.87 3.25
C GLU A 16 -13.48 -27.52 3.07
N GLY A 17 -14.48 -27.47 2.18
CA GLY A 17 -15.46 -26.37 2.14
C GLY A 17 -15.36 -25.32 1.02
N THR A 18 -14.80 -25.62 -0.15
CA THR A 18 -14.90 -24.69 -1.30
C THR A 18 -16.05 -25.07 -2.23
N ASN A 19 -16.99 -24.15 -2.45
CA ASN A 19 -18.02 -24.27 -3.49
C ASN A 19 -17.34 -24.25 -4.87
N GLU A 20 -17.06 -25.43 -5.42
CA GLU A 20 -16.53 -25.57 -6.77
C GLU A 20 -17.59 -25.12 -7.79
N LYS A 21 -17.21 -24.19 -8.68
CA LYS A 21 -18.04 -23.75 -9.80
C LYS A 21 -17.42 -24.25 -11.09
N THR A 22 -18.20 -24.95 -11.90
CA THR A 22 -17.77 -25.37 -13.23
C THR A 22 -17.94 -24.23 -14.23
N PHE A 23 -16.90 -23.95 -15.01
CA PHE A 23 -16.94 -22.99 -16.12
C PHE A 23 -16.27 -23.61 -17.35
N ILE A 24 -16.75 -23.25 -18.54
CA ILE A 24 -16.23 -23.73 -19.82
C ILE A 24 -15.33 -22.64 -20.39
N VAL A 25 -14.10 -23.00 -20.75
CA VAL A 25 -13.13 -22.10 -21.39
C VAL A 25 -12.81 -22.64 -22.78
N ASN A 26 -12.91 -21.75 -23.77
CA ASN A 26 -12.41 -22.05 -25.11
C ASN A 26 -10.91 -21.73 -25.15
N MET A 27 -10.10 -22.73 -25.48
CA MET A 27 -8.64 -22.62 -25.59
C MET A 27 -8.23 -22.97 -27.02
N ASN A 28 -7.21 -22.30 -27.55
CA ASN A 28 -6.68 -22.71 -28.85
C ASN A 28 -5.98 -24.08 -28.72
N GLU A 29 -6.02 -24.86 -29.81
CA GLU A 29 -5.48 -26.22 -29.83
C GLU A 29 -3.99 -26.27 -29.51
N SER A 30 -3.22 -25.28 -29.98
CA SER A 30 -1.79 -25.18 -29.69
C SER A 30 -1.49 -25.03 -28.19
N LEU A 31 -2.22 -24.19 -27.46
CA LEU A 31 -2.02 -24.02 -26.02
C LEU A 31 -2.48 -25.25 -25.25
N PHE A 32 -3.55 -25.89 -25.70
CA PHE A 32 -4.04 -27.14 -25.11
C PHE A 32 -2.99 -28.25 -25.22
N ASN A 33 -2.41 -28.44 -26.40
CA ASN A 33 -1.34 -29.43 -26.62
C ASN A 33 -0.11 -29.12 -25.76
N LYS A 34 0.27 -27.84 -25.66
CA LYS A 34 1.40 -27.40 -24.84
C LYS A 34 1.17 -27.63 -23.35
N MET A 35 -0.06 -27.48 -22.88
CA MET A 35 -0.46 -27.81 -21.50
C MET A 35 -0.30 -29.32 -21.24
N ASP A 36 -0.80 -30.17 -22.14
CA ASP A 36 -0.68 -31.63 -22.01
C ASP A 36 0.78 -32.11 -22.03
N GLU A 37 1.60 -31.54 -22.90
CA GLU A 37 3.05 -31.78 -22.92
C GLU A 37 3.71 -31.39 -21.59
N THR A 38 3.38 -30.20 -21.08
CA THR A 38 3.92 -29.69 -19.81
C THR A 38 3.53 -30.58 -18.64
N LEU A 39 2.27 -31.03 -18.58
CA LEU A 39 1.80 -31.97 -17.56
C LEU A 39 2.51 -33.32 -17.64
N ARG A 40 2.78 -33.81 -18.87
CA ARG A 40 3.55 -35.05 -19.07
C ARG A 40 4.97 -34.90 -18.55
N THR A 41 5.65 -33.80 -18.91
CA THR A 41 7.01 -33.51 -18.42
C THR A 41 7.05 -33.36 -16.91
N ILE A 42 6.08 -32.68 -16.30
CA ILE A 42 5.99 -32.55 -14.84
C ILE A 42 5.86 -33.93 -14.18
N LYS A 43 5.00 -34.80 -14.73
CA LYS A 43 4.83 -36.16 -14.22
C LYS A 43 6.12 -36.97 -14.35
N GLU A 44 6.83 -36.85 -15.47
CA GLU A 44 8.10 -37.54 -15.72
C GLU A 44 9.22 -37.05 -14.79
N VAL A 45 9.33 -35.74 -14.57
CA VAL A 45 10.42 -35.13 -13.79
C VAL A 45 10.18 -35.19 -12.29
N LYS A 46 8.95 -34.89 -11.84
CA LYS A 46 8.62 -34.78 -10.41
C LYS A 46 7.90 -35.99 -9.84
N GLY A 47 7.44 -36.93 -10.68
CA GLY A 47 6.62 -38.06 -10.25
C GLY A 47 5.22 -37.65 -9.75
N GLU A 48 4.85 -36.38 -9.87
CA GLU A 48 3.60 -35.86 -9.35
C GLU A 48 2.51 -35.81 -10.43
N PHE A 49 1.29 -36.21 -10.05
CA PHE A 49 0.13 -36.06 -10.90
C PHE A 49 -0.57 -34.72 -10.62
N CYS A 50 -0.74 -33.91 -11.65
CA CYS A 50 -1.52 -32.68 -11.62
C CYS A 50 -2.65 -32.80 -12.64
N SER A 51 -3.89 -32.52 -12.20
CA SER A 51 -5.03 -32.50 -13.12
C SER A 51 -4.99 -31.24 -13.99
N ARG A 52 -5.59 -31.28 -15.19
CA ARG A 52 -5.72 -30.10 -16.05
C ARG A 52 -6.42 -28.94 -15.31
N SER A 53 -7.46 -29.24 -14.54
CA SER A 53 -8.19 -28.23 -13.75
C SER A 53 -7.29 -27.58 -12.69
N THR A 54 -6.50 -28.37 -11.97
CA THR A 54 -5.55 -27.87 -10.97
C THR A 54 -4.46 -27.02 -11.62
N PHE A 55 -3.95 -27.43 -12.78
CA PHE A 55 -2.96 -26.67 -13.53
C PHE A 55 -3.50 -25.31 -13.98
N VAL A 56 -4.74 -25.28 -14.50
CA VAL A 56 -5.41 -24.03 -14.89
C VAL A 56 -5.67 -23.14 -13.69
N GLU A 57 -6.17 -23.68 -12.57
CA GLU A 57 -6.40 -22.92 -11.33
C GLU A 57 -5.10 -22.24 -10.86
N GLN A 58 -4.00 -22.99 -10.82
CA GLN A 58 -2.69 -22.45 -10.41
C GLN A 58 -2.12 -21.44 -11.40
N ALA A 59 -2.28 -21.66 -12.70
CA ALA A 59 -1.84 -20.72 -13.72
C ALA A 59 -2.61 -19.39 -13.61
N VAL A 60 -3.92 -19.46 -13.40
CA VAL A 60 -4.77 -18.28 -13.18
C VAL A 60 -4.38 -17.57 -11.88
N ASP A 61 -4.21 -18.30 -10.78
CA ASP A 61 -3.78 -17.73 -9.50
C ASP A 61 -2.41 -17.03 -9.64
N CYS A 62 -1.44 -17.68 -10.28
CA CYS A 62 -0.13 -17.08 -10.54
C CYS A 62 -0.24 -15.81 -11.40
N TYR A 63 -1.06 -15.82 -12.44
CA TYR A 63 -1.27 -14.67 -13.31
C TYR A 63 -1.96 -13.50 -12.58
N LEU A 64 -2.99 -13.79 -11.79
CA LEU A 64 -3.69 -12.78 -10.98
C LEU A 64 -2.75 -12.16 -9.94
N ASN A 65 -1.99 -12.99 -9.21
CA ASN A 65 -0.99 -12.49 -8.26
C ASN A 65 0.08 -11.62 -8.95
N ASN A 66 0.50 -12.00 -10.17
CA ASN A 66 1.43 -11.16 -10.94
C ASN A 66 0.81 -9.82 -11.34
N ILE A 67 -0.44 -9.82 -11.82
CA ILE A 67 -1.16 -8.57 -12.13
C ILE A 67 -1.32 -7.71 -10.87
N GLU A 68 -1.69 -8.29 -9.73
CA GLU A 68 -1.83 -7.55 -8.47
C GLU A 68 -0.51 -6.90 -8.04
N ASN A 69 0.60 -7.63 -8.17
CA ASN A 69 1.93 -7.09 -7.90
C ASN A 69 2.31 -5.98 -8.89
N GLU A 70 2.05 -6.16 -10.18
CA GLU A 70 2.31 -5.13 -11.21
C GLU A 70 1.43 -3.89 -11.00
N LEU A 71 0.17 -4.06 -10.61
CA LEU A 71 -0.73 -2.96 -10.29
C LEU A 71 -0.30 -2.20 -9.03
N GLN A 72 0.20 -2.90 -8.01
CA GLN A 72 0.84 -2.24 -6.85
C GLN A 72 2.07 -1.44 -7.26
N ILE A 73 2.92 -1.99 -8.14
CA ILE A 73 4.09 -1.28 -8.68
C ILE A 73 3.68 -0.07 -9.55
N LEU A 74 2.60 -0.19 -10.34
CA LEU A 74 2.05 0.90 -11.15
C LEU A 74 1.37 1.98 -10.30
N GLN A 75 0.77 1.62 -9.17
CA GLN A 75 0.29 2.57 -8.17
C GLN A 75 1.44 3.36 -7.55
N CYS A 76 2.62 2.75 -7.39
CA CYS A 76 3.85 3.43 -6.94
C CYS A 76 4.52 4.33 -8.01
N THR A 77 4.13 4.25 -9.28
CA THR A 77 4.79 4.98 -10.39
C THR A 77 3.91 6.03 -11.06
N LYS A 78 2.62 6.11 -10.73
CA LYS A 78 1.77 7.20 -11.19
C LYS A 78 2.02 8.47 -10.36
N THR A 79 2.98 9.27 -10.84
CA THR A 79 2.98 10.73 -10.65
C THR A 79 1.74 11.30 -11.35
N ILE A 80 0.60 11.19 -10.70
CA ILE A 80 -0.57 12.01 -11.00
C ILE A 80 -0.85 12.71 -9.69
N THR A 81 -0.29 13.92 -9.56
CA THR A 81 -0.80 14.95 -8.66
C THR A 81 -2.18 15.32 -9.17
N SER A 82 -3.17 14.51 -8.84
CA SER A 82 -4.56 14.92 -8.97
C SER A 82 -4.80 15.88 -7.81
N TYR A 83 -5.35 17.05 -8.06
CA TYR A 83 -5.76 17.98 -6.99
C TYR A 83 -6.77 17.34 -6.00
N SER A 84 -7.32 16.17 -6.34
CA SER A 84 -8.14 15.32 -5.46
C SER A 84 -7.36 14.49 -4.43
N ASP A 85 -6.03 14.44 -4.50
CA ASP A 85 -5.22 13.59 -3.63
C ASP A 85 -5.30 14.07 -2.18
N GLN A 86 -5.52 13.14 -1.24
CA GLN A 86 -5.62 13.51 0.17
C GLN A 86 -4.28 13.37 0.89
N VAL A 87 -4.05 14.31 1.81
CA VAL A 87 -2.98 14.33 2.79
C VAL A 87 -3.57 14.01 4.16
N ILE A 88 -2.91 13.14 4.90
CA ILE A 88 -3.18 12.95 6.32
C ILE A 88 -2.20 13.77 7.15
N VAL A 89 -2.73 14.59 8.06
CA VAL A 89 -1.95 15.48 8.92
C VAL A 89 -1.94 14.94 10.34
N PHE A 90 -0.74 14.75 10.89
CA PHE A 90 -0.53 14.46 12.31
C PHE A 90 0.24 15.56 13.02
N THR A 91 0.15 15.59 14.34
CA THR A 91 0.96 16.49 15.16
C THR A 91 2.17 15.79 15.73
N CYS A 92 3.33 16.44 15.63
CA CYS A 92 4.57 16.04 16.26
C CYS A 92 4.86 16.97 17.44
N SER A 93 5.11 16.42 18.63
CA SER A 93 5.65 17.19 19.74
C SER A 93 7.16 17.41 19.56
N GLU A 94 7.64 18.64 19.73
CA GLU A 94 9.09 18.95 19.70
C GLU A 94 9.86 18.37 20.91
N LYS A 95 9.15 17.98 21.99
CA LYS A 95 9.75 17.50 23.26
C LYS A 95 10.69 16.28 23.12
N ALA A 96 10.61 15.54 22.02
CA ALA A 96 11.38 14.30 21.83
C ALA A 96 12.20 14.29 20.53
N ASN A 97 12.43 15.46 19.90
CA ASN A 97 13.19 15.58 18.63
C ASN A 97 12.64 14.69 17.49
N THR A 98 11.39 14.23 17.64
CA THR A 98 10.74 13.17 16.86
C THR A 98 10.58 13.52 15.40
N TYR A 99 10.47 14.82 15.11
CA TYR A 99 10.42 15.32 13.75
C TYR A 99 11.71 15.02 12.98
N ASN A 100 12.88 15.35 13.56
CA ASN A 100 14.16 15.09 12.90
C ASN A 100 14.53 13.59 12.96
N THR A 101 14.19 12.88 14.04
CA THR A 101 14.61 11.48 14.21
C THR A 101 13.69 10.48 13.51
N MET A 102 12.42 10.80 13.28
CA MET A 102 11.49 9.90 12.59
C MET A 102 11.14 10.44 11.21
N PHE A 103 10.55 11.63 11.13
CA PHE A 103 10.04 12.14 9.86
C PHE A 103 11.13 12.41 8.83
N GLN A 104 12.23 13.08 9.21
CA GLN A 104 13.38 13.25 8.29
C GLN A 104 14.04 11.92 7.89
N ASN A 105 13.99 10.92 8.76
CA ASN A 105 14.43 9.56 8.46
C ASN A 105 13.40 8.75 7.64
N ARG A 106 12.29 9.39 7.22
CA ARG A 106 11.22 8.82 6.40
C ARG A 106 10.44 7.69 7.06
N PHE A 107 10.34 7.74 8.39
CA PHE A 107 9.52 6.82 9.17
C PHE A 107 8.60 7.60 10.12
N TRP A 108 7.41 7.09 10.36
CA TRP A 108 6.55 7.64 11.41
C TRP A 108 5.76 6.52 12.07
N SER A 109 5.94 6.31 13.37
CA SER A 109 5.41 5.12 14.04
C SER A 109 4.51 5.44 15.23
N CYS A 110 3.90 4.39 15.78
CA CYS A 110 3.08 4.42 16.99
C CYS A 110 1.79 5.26 16.87
N VAL A 111 1.17 5.27 15.69
CA VAL A 111 -0.10 5.95 15.46
C VAL A 111 -1.27 4.97 15.52
N SER A 112 -2.31 5.32 16.26
CA SER A 112 -3.59 4.59 16.22
C SER A 112 -4.41 5.10 15.05
N LEU A 113 -4.77 4.19 14.13
CA LEU A 113 -5.60 4.52 12.96
C LEU A 113 -6.90 3.72 12.99
N GLY A 114 -8.00 4.38 12.64
CA GLY A 114 -9.27 3.71 12.35
C GLY A 114 -9.17 2.90 11.06
N LYS A 115 -9.96 1.82 10.96
CA LYS A 115 -10.00 0.95 9.77
C LYS A 115 -10.28 1.73 8.48
N GLU A 116 -11.16 2.73 8.54
CA GLU A 116 -11.50 3.58 7.39
C GLU A 116 -10.30 4.36 6.85
N VAL A 117 -9.41 4.84 7.73
CA VAL A 117 -8.20 5.57 7.32
C VAL A 117 -7.21 4.62 6.68
N VAL A 118 -7.02 3.43 7.28
CA VAL A 118 -6.15 2.37 6.72
C VAL A 118 -6.64 1.98 5.33
N ASN A 119 -7.94 1.71 5.18
CA ASN A 119 -8.52 1.36 3.88
C ASN A 119 -8.37 2.51 2.87
N ALA A 120 -8.53 3.77 3.29
CA ALA A 120 -8.35 4.93 2.42
C ALA A 120 -6.89 5.10 1.95
N ILE A 121 -5.91 4.77 2.80
CA ILE A 121 -4.49 4.75 2.42
C ILE A 121 -4.22 3.59 1.44
N GLN A 122 -4.67 2.38 1.77
CA GLN A 122 -4.45 1.18 0.94
C GLN A 122 -5.14 1.24 -0.42
N SER A 123 -6.28 1.94 -0.51
CA SER A 123 -6.98 2.19 -1.78
C SER A 123 -6.43 3.40 -2.55
N GLY A 124 -5.38 4.06 -2.05
CA GLY A 124 -4.74 5.20 -2.72
C GLY A 124 -5.52 6.50 -2.67
N HIS A 125 -6.57 6.62 -1.86
CA HIS A 125 -7.31 7.87 -1.66
C HIS A 125 -6.52 8.86 -0.78
N ILE A 126 -5.81 8.36 0.23
CA ILE A 126 -4.86 9.13 1.03
C ILE A 126 -3.45 8.71 0.62
N LYS A 127 -2.76 9.58 -0.12
CA LYS A 127 -1.44 9.31 -0.67
C LYS A 127 -0.32 9.99 0.09
N TYR A 128 -0.62 11.11 0.74
CA TYR A 128 0.39 11.97 1.33
C TYR A 128 0.23 12.07 2.84
N PHE A 129 1.33 12.39 3.48
CA PHE A 129 1.46 12.54 4.92
C PHE A 129 2.17 13.84 5.23
N ALA A 130 1.66 14.61 6.18
CA ALA A 130 2.28 15.83 6.65
C ALA A 130 2.31 15.89 8.18
N LEU A 131 3.33 16.56 8.71
CA LEU A 131 3.45 16.79 10.15
C LEU A 131 3.32 18.25 10.49
N TYR A 132 2.42 18.50 11.42
CA TYR A 132 2.40 19.73 12.15
C TYR A 132 3.42 19.68 13.29
N ARG A 133 4.31 20.68 13.33
CA ARG A 133 5.33 20.82 14.37
C ARG A 133 4.77 21.57 15.56
N GLY A 134 4.92 21.01 16.77
CA GLY A 134 4.57 21.69 18.01
C GLY A 134 5.39 22.97 18.27
N LYS A 135 5.17 23.59 19.44
CA LYS A 135 5.97 24.73 19.91
C LYS A 135 7.46 24.38 19.92
N PRO A 136 8.36 25.30 19.49
CA PRO A 136 8.11 26.73 19.24
C PRO A 136 7.72 27.10 17.81
N ARG A 137 7.82 26.17 16.85
CA ARG A 137 7.68 26.48 15.42
C ARG A 137 6.23 26.60 14.96
N GLN A 138 5.35 25.72 15.43
CA GLN A 138 3.90 25.83 15.21
C GLN A 138 3.45 25.96 13.73
N TYR A 139 4.03 25.16 12.83
CA TYR A 139 3.60 25.08 11.42
C TYR A 139 3.79 23.69 10.80
N ILE A 140 3.18 23.48 9.64
CA ILE A 140 3.52 22.42 8.68
C ILE A 140 4.42 23.05 7.61
N ASP A 141 5.60 22.51 7.36
CA ASP A 141 6.56 23.02 6.37
C ASP A 141 6.81 22.05 5.22
N SER A 142 6.30 20.83 5.33
CA SER A 142 6.64 19.74 4.43
C SER A 142 5.62 18.61 4.47
N TYR A 143 5.63 17.81 3.42
CA TYR A 143 4.83 16.61 3.28
C TYR A 143 5.65 15.53 2.58
N ALA A 144 5.21 14.28 2.64
CA ALA A 144 5.85 13.17 1.95
C ALA A 144 4.78 12.20 1.45
N GLU A 145 5.09 11.48 0.38
CA GLU A 145 4.25 10.38 -0.08
C GLU A 145 4.29 9.21 0.92
N ILE A 146 3.16 8.52 1.10
CA ILE A 146 3.07 7.31 1.89
C ILE A 146 3.43 6.14 0.97
N ILE A 147 4.60 5.55 1.20
CA ILE A 147 5.07 4.38 0.44
C ILE A 147 4.42 3.11 0.97
N ASN A 148 4.32 2.98 2.30
CA ASN A 148 3.71 1.82 2.92
C ASN A 148 3.22 2.13 4.33
N ILE A 149 2.24 1.35 4.80
CA ILE A 149 1.82 1.31 6.20
C ILE A 149 1.89 -0.12 6.74
N ASN A 150 2.59 -0.30 7.86
CA ASN A 150 2.74 -1.57 8.54
C ASN A 150 2.01 -1.56 9.88
N LYS A 151 1.27 -2.62 10.17
CA LYS A 151 0.66 -2.81 11.50
C LYS A 151 1.69 -3.46 12.43
N LEU A 152 1.96 -2.79 13.55
CA LEU A 152 2.88 -3.25 14.59
C LEU A 152 2.19 -4.25 15.54
N PRO A 153 2.96 -5.07 16.28
CA PRO A 153 2.41 -6.04 17.24
C PRO A 153 1.53 -5.43 18.33
N ASN A 154 1.77 -4.16 18.68
CA ASN A 154 0.97 -3.41 19.65
C ASN A 154 -0.35 -2.85 19.07
N GLY A 155 -0.70 -3.21 17.83
CA GLY A 155 -1.91 -2.77 17.15
C GLY A 155 -1.85 -1.36 16.55
N LYS A 156 -0.72 -0.64 16.72
CA LYS A 156 -0.48 0.67 16.11
C LYS A 156 0.11 0.52 14.70
N TYR A 157 0.24 1.63 14.00
CA TYR A 157 0.78 1.66 12.64
C TYR A 157 2.11 2.41 12.56
N GLU A 158 2.93 1.96 11.63
CA GLU A 158 4.14 2.60 11.15
C GLU A 158 3.99 2.95 9.68
N PHE A 159 4.34 4.18 9.34
CA PHE A 159 4.39 4.71 8.00
C PHE A 159 5.83 4.68 7.51
N LYS A 160 6.03 4.18 6.30
CA LYS A 160 7.23 4.41 5.50
C LYS A 160 6.93 5.51 4.50
N LEU A 161 7.74 6.56 4.51
CA LEU A 161 7.53 7.75 3.71
C LEU A 161 8.50 7.81 2.52
N GLY A 162 8.08 8.50 1.48
CA GLY A 162 8.88 8.80 0.30
C GLY A 162 9.84 9.94 0.56
N GLU A 163 10.26 10.61 -0.49
CA GLU A 163 11.02 11.85 -0.34
C GLU A 163 10.16 12.95 0.29
N ILE A 164 10.79 13.72 1.18
CA ILE A 164 10.13 14.83 1.85
C ILE A 164 10.16 16.03 0.92
N GLN A 165 8.98 16.54 0.61
CA GLN A 165 8.78 17.69 -0.24
C GLN A 165 8.48 18.92 0.63
N PRO A 166 9.21 20.02 0.45
CA PRO A 166 8.91 21.27 1.14
C PRO A 166 7.59 21.84 0.60
N LEU A 167 6.82 22.47 1.48
CA LEU A 167 5.67 23.27 1.06
C LEU A 167 6.15 24.61 0.49
N PRO A 168 5.45 25.16 -0.53
CA PRO A 168 5.73 26.51 -1.01
C PRO A 168 5.58 27.57 0.08
N ASN A 169 4.58 27.38 0.95
CA ASN A 169 4.30 28.24 2.10
C ASN A 169 4.08 27.37 3.34
N PRO A 170 4.76 27.63 4.47
CA PRO A 170 4.45 26.96 5.72
C PRO A 170 3.04 27.29 6.22
N VAL A 171 2.28 26.27 6.64
CA VAL A 171 0.91 26.44 7.16
C VAL A 171 0.95 26.59 8.68
N SER A 172 0.62 27.78 9.18
CA SER A 172 0.65 28.10 10.61
C SER A 172 -0.66 27.71 11.32
N LEU A 173 -0.56 27.33 12.60
CA LEU A 173 -1.72 26.92 13.41
C LEU A 173 -2.48 28.11 14.05
N ASN A 174 -1.96 29.35 13.95
CA ASN A 174 -2.59 30.59 14.43
C ASN A 174 -3.27 30.51 15.81
N GLY A 175 -2.70 29.74 16.74
CA GLY A 175 -3.21 29.61 18.10
C GLY A 175 -4.23 28.49 18.33
N ILE A 176 -4.65 27.73 17.30
CA ILE A 176 -5.39 26.48 17.51
C ILE A 176 -4.50 25.48 18.26
N GLU A 177 -5.10 24.75 19.19
CA GLU A 177 -4.37 23.82 20.04
C GLU A 177 -3.92 22.61 19.22
N PRO A 178 -2.61 22.23 19.22
CA PRO A 178 -2.14 21.08 18.44
C PRO A 178 -2.88 19.76 18.77
N SER A 179 -3.38 19.62 20.00
CA SER A 179 -4.17 18.47 20.43
C SER A 179 -5.46 18.28 19.61
N SER A 180 -6.03 19.36 19.06
CA SER A 180 -7.21 19.32 18.18
C SER A 180 -6.94 18.65 16.83
N ILE A 181 -5.67 18.56 16.41
CA ILE A 181 -5.23 17.95 15.15
C ILE A 181 -4.74 16.51 15.35
N MET A 182 -4.74 15.98 16.59
CA MET A 182 -4.14 14.69 16.98
C MET A 182 -4.75 13.41 16.35
N LYS A 183 -5.70 13.52 15.42
CA LYS A 183 -6.42 12.36 14.86
C LYS A 183 -6.36 12.25 13.34
N GLY A 184 -5.19 12.51 12.74
CA GLY A 184 -4.99 12.23 11.32
C GLY A 184 -5.98 12.98 10.44
N ARG A 185 -6.01 14.31 10.56
CA ARG A 185 -6.93 15.17 9.80
C ARG A 185 -6.67 14.94 8.31
N LYS A 186 -7.74 14.66 7.55
CA LYS A 186 -7.67 14.47 6.10
C LYS A 186 -7.96 15.80 5.43
N ILE A 187 -7.07 16.22 4.54
CA ILE A 187 -7.21 17.44 3.74
C ILE A 187 -6.82 17.12 2.30
N SER A 188 -7.27 17.89 1.33
CA SER A 188 -6.74 17.80 -0.03
C SER A 188 -5.32 18.36 -0.11
N LEU A 189 -4.47 17.78 -0.95
CA LEU A 189 -3.13 18.29 -1.22
C LEU A 189 -3.17 19.72 -1.77
N GLU A 190 -4.15 20.04 -2.63
CA GLU A 190 -4.34 21.38 -3.17
C GLU A 190 -4.43 22.45 -2.07
N LYS A 191 -5.30 22.22 -1.08
CA LYS A 191 -5.42 23.09 0.10
C LYS A 191 -4.11 23.19 0.87
N LEU A 192 -3.41 22.08 1.10
CA LEU A 192 -2.13 22.12 1.81
C LEU A 192 -1.07 22.97 1.08
N LEU A 193 -1.06 22.95 -0.25
CA LEU A 193 -0.11 23.69 -1.07
C LEU A 193 -0.44 25.18 -1.21
N THR A 194 -1.72 25.55 -1.08
CA THR A 194 -2.22 26.92 -1.31
C THR A 194 -2.48 27.70 -0.03
N SER A 195 -2.80 27.00 1.06
CA SER A 195 -3.07 27.61 2.36
C SER A 195 -1.81 28.15 3.03
N THR A 196 -1.98 29.21 3.81
CA THR A 196 -0.97 29.73 4.75
C THR A 196 -1.39 29.52 6.20
N GLU A 197 -2.66 29.19 6.44
CA GLU A 197 -3.28 29.06 7.76
C GLU A 197 -4.13 27.79 7.86
N ILE A 198 -4.08 27.13 9.03
CA ILE A 198 -4.79 25.87 9.27
C ILE A 198 -6.33 26.00 9.20
N ASP A 199 -6.87 27.21 9.43
CA ASP A 199 -8.30 27.49 9.36
C ASP A 199 -8.85 27.38 7.93
N THR A 200 -7.97 27.53 6.95
CA THR A 200 -8.31 27.44 5.53
C THR A 200 -8.19 26.02 4.97
N LEU A 201 -7.71 25.07 5.78
CA LEU A 201 -7.59 23.63 5.42
C LEU A 201 -8.90 22.87 5.64
#